data_AF-A0A9D9H3Y7-F1
#
_entry.id   AF-A0A9D9H3Y7-F1
#
_cell.length_a   1.000
_cell.length_b   1.000
_cell.length_c   1.000
_cell.angle_alpha   90.00
_cell.angle_beta   90.00
_cell.angle_gamma   90.00
#
_symmetry.space_group_name_H-M   'P 1'
#
loop_
_entity.id
_entity.type
_entity.pdbx_description
1 polymer ?
#
loop_
_entity_poly.entity_id
_entity_poly.type
_entity_poly.pdbx_seq_one_letter_code
_entity_poly.pdbx_strand_id
1 'polypeptide(L)' 'DVTVALLPDHPTPCRIRTHSSDAVPFVIWKPGMEPDGVTVYDEESAKQGGYGTIAGHDFIETLFKK' A
#
# COMPACT_ATOMS: atom_id res chain seq x y z
N ASP A 1 20.29 0.34 8.58
CA ASP A 1 19.02 -0.27 8.15
C ASP A 1 18.17 0.71 7.37
N VAL A 2 17.45 0.23 6.36
CA VAL A 2 16.61 1.03 5.46
C VAL A 2 15.19 0.52 5.55
N THR A 3 14.20 1.41 5.61
CA THR A 3 12.78 1.08 5.44
C THR A 3 12.34 1.56 4.07
N VAL A 4 11.59 0.74 3.35
CA VAL A 4 11.08 1.07 2.01
C VAL A 4 9.57 1.09 2.04
N ALA A 5 8.98 2.15 1.49
CA ALA A 5 7.57 2.23 1.21
C ALA A 5 7.36 2.53 -0.27
N LEU A 6 6.46 1.80 -0.91
CA LEU A 6 6.08 2.01 -2.31
C LEU A 6 4.56 2.08 -2.41
N LEU A 7 4.08 3.16 -3.01
CA LEU A 7 2.68 3.42 -3.32
C LEU A 7 2.59 4.50 -4.41
N PRO A 8 1.56 4.47 -5.27
CA PRO A 8 1.18 5.62 -6.07
C PRO A 8 0.42 6.64 -5.20
N ASP A 9 0.24 7.84 -5.72
CA ASP A 9 -0.50 8.92 -5.07
C ASP A 9 -2.02 8.74 -5.18
N HIS A 10 -2.52 8.41 -6.37
CA HIS A 10 -3.95 8.13 -6.59
C HIS A 10 -4.20 7.27 -7.85
N PRO A 11 -5.34 6.57 -7.94
CA PRO A 11 -5.70 5.83 -9.15
C PRO A 11 -6.05 6.76 -10.32
N THR A 12 -5.66 6.36 -11.53
CA THR A 12 -6.03 7.07 -12.77
C THR A 12 -6.53 6.09 -13.83
N PRO A 13 -7.74 5.50 -13.65
CA PRO A 13 -8.18 4.39 -14.49
C PRO A 13 -8.36 4.81 -15.96
N CYS A 14 -7.76 4.06 -16.88
CA CYS A 14 -7.82 4.33 -18.33
C CYS A 14 -9.25 4.52 -18.87
N ARG A 15 -10.23 3.79 -18.29
CA ARG A 15 -11.64 3.85 -18.69
C ARG A 15 -12.28 5.22 -18.48
N ILE A 16 -11.88 5.94 -17.41
CA ILE A 16 -12.46 7.23 -17.05
C ILE A 16 -11.54 8.42 -17.37
N ARG A 17 -10.24 8.15 -17.60
CA ARG A 17 -9.21 9.16 -17.97
C ARG A 17 -9.12 10.35 -17.01
N THR A 18 -9.47 10.13 -15.76
CA THR A 18 -9.42 11.12 -14.68
C THR A 18 -9.04 10.41 -13.39
N HIS A 19 -8.65 11.17 -12.38
CA HIS A 19 -8.34 10.63 -11.06
C HIS A 19 -9.62 10.04 -10.43
N SER A 20 -9.46 8.93 -9.70
CA SER A 20 -10.49 8.35 -8.85
C SER A 20 -10.11 8.48 -7.38
N SER A 21 -11.07 8.31 -6.48
CA SER A 21 -10.85 8.24 -5.03
C SER A 21 -10.73 6.81 -4.51
N ASP A 22 -10.62 5.82 -5.41
CA ASP A 22 -10.43 4.43 -5.02
C ASP A 22 -9.09 4.25 -4.27
N ALA A 23 -8.99 3.21 -3.45
CA ALA A 23 -7.76 2.89 -2.75
C ALA A 23 -6.66 2.46 -3.73
N VAL A 24 -5.40 2.68 -3.33
CA VAL A 24 -4.21 2.25 -4.08
C VAL A 24 -3.49 1.13 -3.33
N PRO A 25 -2.85 0.19 -4.05
CA PRO A 25 -1.98 -0.78 -3.41
C PRO A 25 -0.74 -0.08 -2.84
N PHE A 26 -0.22 -0.59 -1.73
CA PHE A 26 1.05 -0.15 -1.18
C PHE A 26 1.81 -1.34 -0.57
N VAL A 27 3.12 -1.17 -0.40
CA VAL A 27 3.96 -2.09 0.36
C VAL A 27 4.85 -1.31 1.32
N ILE A 28 4.97 -1.82 2.54
CA ILE A 28 5.95 -1.36 3.52
C ILE A 28 6.88 -2.54 3.82
N TRP A 29 8.17 -2.34 3.55
CA TRP A 29 9.22 -3.31 3.87
C TRP A 29 10.13 -2.75 4.96
N LYS A 30 10.32 -3.53 6.03
CA LYS A 30 11.29 -3.24 7.10
C LYS A 30 12.17 -4.47 7.34
N PRO A 31 13.47 -4.28 7.66
CA PRO A 31 14.33 -5.37 8.08
C PRO A 31 13.76 -6.10 9.30
N GLY A 32 13.67 -7.43 9.23
CA GLY A 32 13.19 -8.27 10.34
C GLY A 32 11.66 -8.33 10.50
N MET A 33 10.88 -7.72 9.61
CA MET A 33 9.42 -7.87 9.59
C MET A 33 9.03 -9.22 8.97
N GLU A 34 8.08 -9.92 9.59
CA GLU A 34 7.46 -11.08 8.96
C GLU A 34 6.51 -10.63 7.82
N PRO A 35 6.68 -11.15 6.60
CA PRO A 35 5.78 -10.83 5.49
C PRO A 35 4.40 -11.47 5.70
N ASP A 36 3.37 -10.86 5.10
CA ASP A 36 2.07 -11.51 4.98
C ASP A 36 2.05 -12.54 3.83
N GLY A 37 0.87 -13.10 3.53
CA GLY A 37 0.71 -14.11 2.48
C GLY A 37 0.66 -13.56 1.06
N VAL A 38 0.72 -12.24 0.85
CA VAL A 38 0.57 -11.63 -0.47
C VAL A 38 1.92 -11.65 -1.20
N THR A 39 1.95 -12.25 -2.40
CA THR A 39 3.18 -12.44 -3.18
C THR A 39 3.20 -11.65 -4.50
N VAL A 40 2.12 -10.93 -4.82
CA VAL A 40 1.94 -10.16 -6.05
C VAL A 40 1.51 -8.74 -5.71
N TYR A 41 2.13 -7.75 -6.37
CA TYR A 41 1.78 -6.33 -6.21
C TYR A 41 0.85 -5.88 -7.34
N ASP A 42 -0.45 -5.91 -7.08
CA ASP A 42 -1.52 -5.40 -7.94
C ASP A 42 -2.73 -4.98 -7.08
N GLU A 43 -3.74 -4.35 -7.69
CA GLU A 43 -4.91 -3.82 -7.00
C GLU A 43 -5.82 -4.89 -6.37
N GLU A 44 -5.79 -6.14 -6.84
CA GLU A 44 -6.66 -7.22 -6.34
C GLU A 44 -6.00 -7.97 -5.19
N SER A 45 -4.75 -8.38 -5.39
CA SER A 45 -3.92 -9.09 -4.42
C SER A 45 -3.70 -8.25 -3.15
N ALA A 46 -3.52 -6.94 -3.29
CA ALA A 46 -3.32 -6.03 -2.15
C ALA A 46 -4.51 -5.98 -1.18
N LYS A 47 -5.73 -6.33 -1.62
CA LYS A 47 -6.91 -6.40 -0.75
C LYS A 47 -6.78 -7.48 0.33
N GLN A 48 -5.93 -8.47 0.10
CA GLN A 48 -5.66 -9.57 1.04
C GLN A 48 -4.48 -9.25 1.98
N GLY A 49 -3.86 -8.06 1.84
CA GLY A 49 -2.71 -7.63 2.64
C GLY A 49 -3.06 -7.44 4.11
N GLY A 50 -2.10 -7.75 4.98
CA GLY A 50 -2.30 -7.74 6.44
C GLY A 50 -2.59 -6.37 7.05
N TYR A 51 -2.29 -5.29 6.33
CA TYR A 51 -2.57 -3.92 6.76
C TYR A 51 -4.03 -3.50 6.55
N GLY A 52 -4.79 -4.20 5.71
CA GLY A 52 -6.12 -3.77 5.29
C GLY A 52 -6.10 -2.42 4.57
N THR A 53 -7.19 -1.66 4.68
CA THR A 53 -7.29 -0.31 4.11
C THR A 53 -6.93 0.73 5.15
N ILE A 54 -5.91 1.53 4.88
CA ILE A 54 -5.46 2.66 5.72
C ILE A 54 -5.65 3.98 4.98
N ALA A 55 -5.94 5.06 5.72
CA ALA A 55 -6.30 6.35 5.13
C ALA A 55 -5.52 7.51 5.74
N GLY A 56 -5.12 8.46 4.88
CA GLY A 56 -4.48 9.70 5.32
C GLY A 56 -3.20 9.47 6.11
N HIS A 57 -3.11 10.11 7.29
CA HIS A 57 -1.90 10.07 8.14
C HIS A 57 -1.57 8.69 8.71
N ASP A 58 -2.54 7.78 8.78
CA ASP A 58 -2.37 6.43 9.33
C ASP A 58 -1.28 5.65 8.59
N PHE A 59 -1.08 5.96 7.30
CA PHE A 59 0.00 5.40 6.49
C PHE A 59 1.39 5.77 7.05
N ILE A 60 1.60 7.05 7.34
CA ILE A 60 2.88 7.55 7.86
C ILE A 60 3.10 7.03 9.27
N GLU A 61 2.08 6.99 10.11
CA GLU A 61 2.18 6.39 11.45
C GLU A 61 2.56 4.91 11.39
N THR A 62 1.93 4.14 10.49
CA THR A 62 2.25 2.72 10.26
C THR A 62 3.69 2.54 9.77
N LEU A 63 4.15 3.41 8.88
CA LEU A 63 5.51 3.38 8.36
C LEU A 63 6.56 3.59 9.45
N PHE A 64 6.34 4.54 10.36
CA PHE A 64 7.30 4.88 11.42
C PHE A 64 7.09 4.13 12.73
N LYS A 65 5.99 3.37 12.88
CA LYS A 65 5.79 2.48 14.01
C LYS A 65 6.94 1.47 14.09
N LYS A 66 7.55 1.37 15.27
CA LYS A 66 8.61 0.40 15.56
C LYS A 66 8.05 -1.02 15.64
#